data_AF-A0A0F9L7B5-F1
#
_entry.id   AF-A0A0F9L7B5-F1
#
_cell.length_a   1.000
_cell.length_b   1.000
_cell.length_c   1.000
_cell.angle_alpha   90.00
_cell.angle_beta   90.00
_cell.angle_gamma   90.00
#
_symmetry.space_group_name_H-M   'P 1'
#
loop_
_entity.id
_entity.type
_entity.pdbx_description
1 polymer ?
#
loop_
_entity_poly.entity_id
_entity_poly.type
_entity_poly.pdbx_seq_one_letter_code
_entity_poly.pdbx_strand_id
1 'polypeptide(L)'
;CEIWHGEKYLLEKIDQLFGYITWRDTKTSIFIFNKEKDTNFTTVLGKIDDIMKKHNNFKSIYSFNNYKLKSEESIFGYIFIHPEDSERNIFLTVMSFNIPESE
;
A
#
# COMPACT_ATOMS: atom_id res chain seq x y z
N CYS A 1 -3.47 9.45 -2.96
CA CYS A 1 -2.00 9.40 -3.09
C CYS A 1 -1.40 10.07 -1.87
N GLU A 2 -0.27 9.59 -1.39
CA GLU A 2 0.30 9.99 -0.10
C GLU A 2 1.80 10.23 -0.22
N ILE A 3 2.30 11.24 0.51
CA ILE A 3 3.73 11.46 0.68
C ILE A 3 4.19 10.59 1.86
N TRP A 4 5.32 9.92 1.70
CA TRP A 4 5.91 9.12 2.76
C TRP A 4 6.35 10.01 3.93
N HIS A 5 5.80 9.76 5.11
CA HIS A 5 6.15 10.42 6.38
C HIS A 5 6.39 9.41 7.52
N GLY A 6 6.67 8.15 7.16
CA GLY A 6 6.93 7.07 8.12
C GLY A 6 5.73 6.14 8.38
N GLU A 7 5.98 5.16 9.25
CA GLU A 7 5.08 4.01 9.49
C GLU A 7 3.72 4.41 10.04
N LYS A 8 3.70 5.22 11.10
CA LYS A 8 2.46 5.65 11.76
C LYS A 8 1.53 6.38 10.79
N TYR A 9 2.10 7.26 9.96
CA TYR A 9 1.36 8.01 8.96
C TYR A 9 0.70 7.08 7.93
N LEU A 10 1.45 6.08 7.44
CA LEU A 10 0.90 5.15 6.45
C LEU A 10 -0.26 4.30 7.05
N LEU A 11 -0.14 3.83 8.28
CA LEU A 11 -1.21 3.09 8.96
C LEU A 11 -2.49 3.91 9.07
N GLU A 12 -2.40 5.14 9.59
CA GLU A 12 -3.55 6.05 9.71
C GLU A 12 -4.22 6.31 8.36
N LYS A 13 -3.44 6.37 7.27
CA LYS A 13 -3.97 6.55 5.91
C LYS A 13 -4.66 5.32 5.35
N ILE A 14 -4.21 4.11 5.69
CA ILE A 14 -4.90 2.87 5.31
C ILE A 14 -6.24 2.78 6.05
N ASP A 15 -6.24 3.05 7.36
CA ASP A 15 -7.48 3.08 8.16
C ASP A 15 -8.47 4.09 7.59
N GLN A 16 -7.99 5.30 7.26
CA GLN A 16 -8.79 6.33 6.62
C GLN A 16 -9.32 5.87 5.25
N LEU A 17 -8.50 5.24 4.42
CA LEU A 17 -8.93 4.72 3.12
C LEU A 17 -10.06 3.71 3.31
N PHE A 18 -9.90 2.75 4.20
CA PHE A 18 -10.91 1.71 4.45
C PHE A 18 -12.20 2.27 5.05
N GLY A 19 -12.13 3.38 5.80
CA GLY A 19 -13.31 4.10 6.27
C GLY A 19 -14.11 4.82 5.16
N TYR A 20 -13.51 5.08 3.99
CA TYR A 20 -14.20 5.73 2.86
C TYR A 20 -14.65 4.76 1.76
N ILE A 21 -14.12 3.54 1.76
CA ILE A 21 -14.49 2.51 0.79
C ILE A 21 -15.95 2.12 1.02
N THR A 22 -16.74 2.13 -0.05
CA THR A 22 -18.11 1.60 0.00
C THR A 22 -18.13 0.10 -0.24
N TRP A 23 -19.23 -0.57 0.11
CA TRP A 23 -19.43 -2.01 -0.14
C TRP A 23 -19.12 -2.48 -1.58
N ARG A 24 -19.26 -1.59 -2.58
CA ARG A 24 -18.99 -1.90 -3.99
C ARG A 24 -17.50 -1.79 -4.35
N ASP A 25 -16.73 -1.03 -3.58
CA ASP A 25 -15.34 -0.70 -3.87
C ASP A 25 -14.42 -1.83 -3.40
N THR A 26 -14.14 -2.78 -4.29
CA THR A 26 -13.32 -3.96 -3.96
C THR A 26 -11.92 -3.91 -4.53
N LYS A 27 -11.60 -2.93 -5.39
CA LYS A 27 -10.28 -2.76 -6.00
C LYS A 27 -9.83 -1.33 -5.78
N THR A 28 -8.73 -1.16 -5.08
CA THR A 28 -8.20 0.15 -4.68
C THR A 28 -6.70 0.20 -4.89
N SER A 29 -6.18 1.43 -4.94
CA SER A 29 -4.74 1.66 -5.08
C SER A 29 -4.28 2.84 -4.22
N ILE A 30 -3.08 2.73 -3.65
CA ILE A 30 -2.37 3.83 -3.01
C ILE A 30 -1.08 4.08 -3.78
N PHE A 31 -0.86 5.35 -4.09
CA PHE A 31 0.42 5.84 -4.63
C PHE A 31 1.19 6.47 -3.47
N ILE A 32 2.40 5.98 -3.19
CA ILE A 32 3.29 6.48 -2.14
C ILE A 32 4.48 7.19 -2.79
N PHE A 33 4.76 8.41 -2.36
CA PHE A 33 5.87 9.21 -2.87
C PHE A 33 6.92 9.42 -1.78
N ASN A 34 8.11 8.84 -1.95
CA ASN A 34 9.27 9.15 -1.12
C ASN A 34 9.98 10.39 -1.67
N LYS A 35 10.07 11.45 -0.85
CA LYS A 35 10.79 12.69 -1.18
C LYS A 35 12.06 12.90 -0.35
N GLU A 36 12.28 12.05 0.66
CA GLU A 36 13.43 12.17 1.55
C GLU A 36 14.71 11.71 0.85
N LYS A 37 15.71 12.60 0.76
CA LYS A 37 17.01 12.34 0.12
C LYS A 37 17.87 11.36 0.89
N ASP A 38 17.82 11.39 2.22
CA ASP A 38 18.70 10.60 3.09
C ASP A 38 18.13 9.21 3.43
N THR A 39 16.90 8.92 3.01
CA THR A 39 16.23 7.66 3.30
C THR A 39 16.42 6.69 2.14
N ASN A 40 17.04 5.53 2.41
CA ASN A 40 17.18 4.47 1.43
C ASN A 40 15.81 3.95 0.99
N PHE A 41 15.47 4.11 -0.29
CA PHE A 41 14.18 3.73 -0.83
C PHE A 41 13.88 2.22 -0.67
N THR A 42 14.88 1.34 -0.79
CA THR A 42 14.71 -0.10 -0.53
C THR A 42 14.25 -0.37 0.91
N THR A 43 14.77 0.39 1.88
CA THR A 43 14.32 0.31 3.27
C THR A 43 12.88 0.81 3.44
N VAL A 44 12.49 1.86 2.70
CA VAL A 44 11.10 2.35 2.69
C VAL A 44 10.15 1.28 2.13
N LEU A 45 10.52 0.64 1.02
CA LEU A 45 9.75 -0.45 0.41
C LEU A 45 9.53 -1.61 1.40
N GLY A 46 10.59 -2.04 2.10
CA GLY A 46 10.48 -3.07 3.14
C GLY A 46 9.54 -2.67 4.28
N LYS A 47 9.64 -1.41 4.75
CA LYS A 47 8.74 -0.89 5.79
C LYS A 47 7.28 -0.88 5.31
N ILE A 48 7.02 -0.43 4.09
CA ILE A 48 5.66 -0.41 3.51
C ILE A 48 5.06 -1.82 3.54
N ASP A 49 5.84 -2.82 3.13
CA ASP A 49 5.38 -4.21 3.11
C ASP A 49 5.09 -4.76 4.51
N ASP A 50 5.98 -4.51 5.48
CA ASP A 50 5.78 -4.88 6.88
C ASP A 50 4.52 -4.22 7.46
N ILE A 51 4.30 -2.94 7.17
CA ILE A 51 3.14 -2.17 7.65
C ILE A 51 1.84 -2.77 7.11
N MET A 52 1.79 -3.04 5.80
CA MET A 52 0.61 -3.60 5.15
C MET A 52 0.23 -4.96 5.74
N LYS A 53 1.22 -5.79 6.07
CA LYS A 53 1.03 -7.11 6.68
C LYS A 53 0.61 -7.06 8.16
N LYS A 54 0.97 -6.01 8.89
CA LYS A 54 0.60 -5.83 10.32
C LYS A 54 -0.83 -5.32 10.52
N HIS A 55 -1.45 -4.75 9.49
CA HIS A 55 -2.78 -4.16 9.60
C HIS A 55 -3.84 -5.21 9.95
N ASN A 56 -4.79 -4.89 10.82
CA ASN A 56 -5.75 -5.85 11.39
C ASN A 56 -6.61 -6.57 10.35
N ASN A 57 -7.00 -5.88 9.28
CA ASN A 57 -7.78 -6.44 8.18
C ASN A 57 -6.94 -7.22 7.15
N PHE A 58 -5.61 -7.34 7.31
CA PHE A 58 -4.76 -8.02 6.35
C PHE A 58 -5.14 -9.51 6.24
N LYS A 59 -5.33 -9.98 5.01
CA LYS A 59 -5.66 -11.39 4.72
C LYS A 59 -4.48 -12.12 4.10
N SER A 60 -3.96 -11.62 3.00
CA SER A 60 -2.84 -12.25 2.28
C SER A 60 -2.21 -11.30 1.27
N ILE A 61 -1.03 -11.68 0.78
CA ILE A 61 -0.41 -11.03 -0.38
C ILE A 61 -1.21 -11.39 -1.64
N TYR A 62 -1.37 -10.43 -2.56
CA TYR A 62 -1.93 -10.64 -3.89
C TYR A 62 -0.80 -10.68 -4.92
N SER A 63 -0.64 -11.82 -5.59
CA SER A 63 0.34 -11.96 -6.67
C SER A 63 -0.29 -11.57 -8.01
N PHE A 64 0.34 -10.64 -8.72
CA PHE A 64 -0.08 -10.26 -10.06
C PHE A 64 0.25 -11.37 -11.07
N ASN A 65 -0.70 -11.69 -11.94
CA ASN A 65 -0.47 -12.63 -13.05
C ASN A 65 0.40 -12.03 -14.17
N ASN A 66 0.53 -10.71 -14.22
CA ASN A 66 1.37 -10.02 -15.19
C ASN A 66 2.84 -10.09 -14.77
N TYR A 67 3.71 -10.62 -15.65
CA TYR A 67 5.12 -10.84 -15.33
C TYR A 67 5.88 -9.55 -15.00
N LYS A 68 5.54 -8.42 -15.66
CA LYS A 68 6.20 -7.13 -15.40
C LYS A 68 5.88 -6.67 -13.99
N LEU A 69 4.60 -6.64 -13.63
CA LEU A 69 4.16 -6.25 -12.28
C LEU A 69 4.69 -7.20 -11.21
N LYS A 70 4.86 -8.49 -11.52
CA LYS A 70 5.42 -9.47 -10.58
C LYS A 70 6.92 -9.28 -10.32
N SER A 71 7.67 -8.72 -11.27
CA SER A 71 9.09 -8.40 -11.12
C SER A 71 9.36 -7.00 -10.59
N GLU A 72 8.34 -6.14 -10.46
CA GLU A 72 8.51 -4.78 -9.93
C GLU A 72 8.70 -4.79 -8.42
N GLU A 73 9.80 -4.20 -7.95
CA GLU A 73 10.16 -4.14 -6.52
C GLU A 73 9.36 -3.08 -5.75
N SER A 74 8.78 -2.11 -6.46
CA SER A 74 8.06 -0.97 -5.87
C SER A 74 6.53 -1.07 -5.95
N ILE A 75 6.02 -2.17 -6.50
CA ILE A 75 4.59 -2.43 -6.66
C ILE A 75 4.21 -3.66 -5.84
N PHE A 76 3.30 -3.47 -4.91
CA PHE A 76 2.81 -4.53 -4.03
C PHE A 76 1.32 -4.75 -4.22
N GLY A 77 0.89 -6.00 -4.13
CA GLY A 77 -0.51 -6.38 -4.12
C GLY A 77 -0.87 -7.01 -2.79
N TYR A 78 -2.01 -6.62 -2.24
CA TYR A 78 -2.53 -7.14 -0.97
C TYR A 78 -4.02 -7.42 -1.05
N ILE A 79 -4.47 -8.36 -0.23
CA ILE A 79 -5.87 -8.66 0.02
C ILE A 79 -6.17 -8.32 1.48
N PHE A 80 -7.19 -7.49 1.69
CA PHE A 80 -7.72 -7.15 3.00
C PHE A 80 -9.17 -7.61 3.11
N ILE A 81 -9.64 -7.87 4.33
CA ILE A 81 -11.04 -8.13 4.63
C ILE A 81 -11.77 -6.79 4.76
N HIS A 82 -12.93 -6.62 4.11
CA HIS A 82 -13.71 -5.39 4.21
C HIS A 82 -14.14 -5.15 5.67
N PRO A 83 -14.01 -3.92 6.23
CA PRO A 83 -14.26 -3.66 7.65
C PRO A 83 -15.71 -3.92 8.07
N GLU A 84 -16.67 -3.75 7.16
CA GLU A 84 -18.10 -3.95 7.43
C GLU A 84 -18.67 -5.30 6.94
N ASP A 85 -17.90 -6.08 6.17
CA ASP A 85 -18.39 -7.33 5.54
C ASP A 85 -17.24 -8.34 5.42
N SER A 86 -17.20 -9.31 6.33
CA SER A 86 -16.11 -10.30 6.40
C SER A 86 -16.02 -11.24 5.20
N GLU A 87 -17.11 -11.36 4.43
CA GLU A 87 -17.15 -12.18 3.21
C GLU A 87 -16.55 -11.45 2.01
N ARG A 88 -16.23 -10.16 2.17
CA ARG A 88 -15.66 -9.32 1.11
C ARG A 88 -14.19 -9.09 1.29
N ASN A 89 -13.52 -9.07 0.15
CA ASN A 89 -12.11 -8.74 0.04
C ASN A 89 -11.93 -7.41 -0.67
N ILE A 90 -11.02 -6.60 -0.15
CA ILE A 90 -10.47 -5.41 -0.78
C ILE A 90 -9.11 -5.80 -1.35
N PHE A 91 -8.96 -5.66 -2.67
CA PHE A 91 -7.70 -5.79 -3.37
C PHE A 91 -7.03 -4.42 -3.38
N LEU A 92 -5.92 -4.29 -2.67
CA LEU A 92 -5.16 -3.05 -2.57
C LEU A 92 -3.84 -3.19 -3.33
N THR A 93 -3.61 -2.32 -4.30
CA THR A 93 -2.31 -2.17 -4.96
C THR A 93 -1.57 -0.97 -4.41
N VAL A 94 -0.32 -1.15 -3.98
CA VAL A 94 0.52 -0.07 -3.49
C VAL A 94 1.64 0.16 -4.50
N MET A 95 1.72 1.36 -5.05
CA MET A 95 2.77 1.76 -5.98
C MET A 95 3.62 2.85 -5.35
N SER A 96 4.90 2.59 -5.20
CA SER A 96 5.83 3.49 -4.51
C SER A 96 6.79 4.14 -5.50
N PHE A 97 7.03 5.43 -5.36
CA PHE A 97 7.90 6.20 -6.25
C PHE A 97 8.91 6.97 -5.44
N ASN A 98 10.17 6.89 -5.85
CA ASN A 98 11.22 7.76 -5.32
C ASN A 98 11.26 9.03 -6.18
N ILE A 99 10.90 10.18 -5.59
CA ILE A 99 10.94 11.48 -6.25
C ILE A 99 12.12 12.26 -5.68
N PRO A 100 13.25 12.35 -6.40
CA PRO A 100 14.30 13.28 -6.01
C PRO A 100 13.77 14.72 -6.13
N GLU A 101 14.06 15.58 -5.15
CA GLU A 101 13.80 17.01 -5.32
C GLU A 101 14.58 17.52 -6.54
N SER A 102 13.90 18.24 -7.42
CA SER A 102 14.56 19.01 -8.48
C SER A 102 15.47 20.04 -7.82
N GLU A 103 16.74 20.10 -8.25
CA GLU A 103 17.63 21.24 -7.99
C GLU A 103 17.01 22.57 -8.46
#